data_AF-A0A842SUU1-F1
#
_entry.id   AF-A0A842SUU1-F1
#
_cell.length_a   1.000
_cell.length_b   1.000
_cell.length_c   1.000
_cell.angle_alpha   90.00
_cell.angle_beta   90.00
_cell.angle_gamma   90.00
#
_symmetry.space_group_name_H-M   'P 1'
#
loop_
_entity.id
_entity.type
_entity.pdbx_description
1 polymer ?
#
loop_
_entity_poly.entity_id
_entity_poly.type
_entity_poly.pdbx_seq_one_letter_code
_entity_poly.pdbx_strand_id
1 'polypeptide(L)'
;MHQYLLFLPVLAAAIFLASRNFRRFSMLIGAGKQEARISGMVLTVVFFFSAGYVLRLSGQEVFIGIGFFLTDLSFLLSYLMIAVAGLFGQVKYWKCRI
;
A
#
# COMPACT_ATOMS: atom_id res chain seq x y z
N MET A 1 29.43 -8.39 1.66
CA MET A 1 28.82 -7.53 2.71
C MET A 1 28.51 -6.08 2.26
N HIS A 2 28.71 -5.68 1.00
CA HIS A 2 28.48 -4.28 0.55
C HIS A 2 27.14 -4.00 -0.15
N GLN A 3 26.32 -5.00 -0.49
CA GLN A 3 25.07 -4.79 -1.22
C GLN A 3 23.92 -4.19 -0.36
N TYR A 4 23.93 -4.40 0.95
CA TYR A 4 22.93 -3.86 1.87
C TYR A 4 23.00 -2.33 2.03
N LEU A 5 24.18 -1.74 1.81
CA LEU A 5 24.41 -0.29 1.88
C LEU A 5 23.78 0.48 0.71
N LEU A 6 23.51 -0.18 -0.42
CA LEU A 6 22.81 0.41 -1.57
C LEU A 6 21.28 0.30 -1.45
N PHE A 7 20.77 -0.65 -0.66
CA PHE A 7 19.34 -0.82 -0.43
C PHE A 7 18.75 0.18 0.57
N LEU A 8 19.51 0.53 1.61
CA LEU A 8 19.11 1.54 2.60
C LEU A 8 18.74 2.91 1.99
N PRO A 9 19.54 3.52 1.10
CA PRO A 9 19.22 4.80 0.50
C PRO A 9 18.03 4.71 -0.47
N VAL A 10 17.83 3.58 -1.15
CA VAL A 10 16.68 3.37 -2.04
C VAL A 10 15.38 3.21 -1.23
N LEU A 11 15.42 2.45 -0.14
CA LEU A 11 14.29 2.31 0.78
C LEU A 11 13.96 3.65 1.45
N ALA A 12 14.99 4.37 1.91
CA ALA A 12 14.84 5.70 2.50
C ALA A 12 14.29 6.71 1.48
N ALA A 13 14.76 6.68 0.22
CA ALA A 13 14.26 7.53 -0.85
C ALA A 13 12.80 7.21 -1.20
N ALA A 14 12.41 5.93 -1.22
CA ALA A 14 11.03 5.51 -1.45
C ALA A 14 10.10 5.97 -0.31
N ILE A 15 10.51 5.78 0.94
CA ILE A 15 9.78 6.24 2.13
C ILE A 15 9.71 7.79 2.17
N PHE A 16 10.79 8.47 1.80
CA PHE A 16 10.86 9.92 1.74
C PHE A 16 9.97 10.50 0.62
N LEU A 17 9.97 9.89 -0.56
CA LEU A 17 9.07 10.28 -1.66
C LEU A 17 7.61 9.99 -1.33
N ALA A 18 7.31 8.83 -0.73
CA ALA A 18 5.96 8.48 -0.29
C ALA A 18 5.45 9.46 0.79
N SER A 19 6.28 9.77 1.80
CA SER A 19 5.93 10.70 2.88
C SER A 19 5.85 12.16 2.42
N ARG A 20 6.70 12.59 1.48
CA ARG A 20 6.66 13.94 0.89
C ARG A 20 5.42 14.15 0.01
N ASN A 21 5.03 13.13 -0.76
CA ASN A 21 3.78 13.14 -1.51
C ASN A 21 2.56 13.09 -0.59
N PHE A 22 2.61 12.30 0.49
CA PHE A 22 1.56 12.24 1.51
C PHE A 22 1.32 13.59 2.21
N ARG A 23 2.38 14.32 2.58
CA ARG A 23 2.27 15.62 3.24
C ARG A 23 1.69 16.71 2.34
N ARG A 24 2.06 16.71 1.06
CA ARG A 24 1.50 17.64 0.06
C ARG A 24 0.04 17.35 -0.26
N PHE A 25 -0.33 16.07 -0.32
CA PHE A 25 -1.72 15.66 -0.54
C PHE A 25 -2.59 15.99 0.69
N SER A 26 -2.07 15.75 1.90
CA SER A 26 -2.76 16.06 3.16
C SER A 26 -3.05 17.56 3.34
N MET A 27 -2.14 18.45 2.94
CA MET A 27 -2.35 19.91 3.07
C MET A 27 -3.34 20.46 2.04
N LEU A 28 -3.52 19.80 0.89
CA LEU A 28 -4.55 20.15 -0.09
C LEU A 28 -5.94 19.62 0.31
N ILE A 29 -6.03 18.70 1.27
CA ILE A 29 -7.28 18.07 1.74
C ILE A 29 -7.71 18.69 3.08
N GLY A 30 -7.87 20.01 3.09
CA GLY A 30 -8.69 20.67 4.11
C GLY A 30 -10.18 20.32 4.03
N ALA A 31 -10.61 19.54 3.01
CA ALA A 31 -12.02 19.36 2.65
C ALA A 31 -12.53 17.90 2.51
N GLY A 32 -11.71 16.86 2.68
CA GLY A 32 -12.09 15.50 2.25
C GLY A 32 -11.67 14.36 3.18
N LYS A 33 -12.34 14.19 4.33
CA LYS A 33 -12.09 13.08 5.28
C LYS A 33 -12.17 11.67 4.66
N GLN A 34 -12.92 11.49 3.56
CA GLN A 34 -13.12 10.19 2.93
C GLN A 34 -12.07 9.90 1.84
N GLU A 35 -11.67 10.91 1.08
CA GLU A 35 -10.60 10.88 0.05
C GLU A 35 -9.24 10.53 0.68
N ALA A 36 -8.90 11.16 1.80
CA ALA A 36 -7.68 10.88 2.54
C ALA A 36 -7.61 9.42 3.05
N ARG A 37 -8.77 8.82 3.36
CA ARG A 37 -8.86 7.46 3.90
C ARG A 37 -8.59 6.40 2.82
N ILE A 38 -9.10 6.61 1.61
CA ILE A 38 -8.85 5.75 0.45
C ILE A 38 -7.38 5.85 0.01
N SER A 39 -6.86 7.08 -0.07
CA SER A 39 -5.45 7.33 -0.42
C SER A 39 -4.48 6.65 0.56
N GLY A 40 -4.76 6.72 1.87
CA GLY A 40 -3.96 6.03 2.90
C GLY A 40 -3.99 4.50 2.79
N MET A 41 -5.14 3.91 2.44
CA MET A 41 -5.24 2.47 2.24
C MET A 41 -4.45 1.99 1.02
N VAL A 42 -4.51 2.72 -0.11
CA VAL A 42 -3.72 2.41 -1.31
C VAL A 42 -2.22 2.51 -1.02
N LEU A 43 -1.79 3.55 -0.31
CA LEU A 43 -0.39 3.69 0.14
C LEU A 43 0.08 2.51 0.99
N THR A 44 -0.80 1.98 1.84
CA THR A 44 -0.50 0.84 2.70
C THR A 44 -0.27 -0.43 1.87
N VAL A 45 -1.11 -0.70 0.88
CA VAL A 45 -0.93 -1.81 -0.08
C VAL A 45 0.42 -1.70 -0.78
N VAL A 46 0.71 -0.51 -1.34
CA VAL A 46 1.97 -0.27 -2.08
C VAL A 46 3.18 -0.43 -1.18
N PHE A 47 3.09 -0.02 0.08
CA PHE A 47 4.14 -0.21 1.06
C PHE A 47 4.40 -1.69 1.33
N PHE A 48 3.37 -2.49 1.62
CA PHE A 48 3.53 -3.93 1.86
C PHE A 48 4.07 -4.67 0.63
N PHE A 49 3.60 -4.31 -0.56
CA PHE A 49 4.11 -4.87 -1.81
C PHE A 49 5.60 -4.54 -2.00
N SER A 50 5.96 -3.27 -1.85
CA SER A 50 7.35 -2.81 -2.05
C SER A 50 8.28 -3.40 -1.00
N ALA A 51 7.86 -3.46 0.26
CA ALA A 51 8.62 -4.08 1.34
C ALA A 51 8.81 -5.59 1.10
N GLY A 52 7.76 -6.29 0.67
CA GLY A 52 7.83 -7.72 0.33
C GLY A 52 8.78 -7.97 -0.83
N TYR A 53 8.70 -7.14 -1.87
CA TYR A 53 9.59 -7.22 -3.02
C TYR A 53 11.07 -6.98 -2.66
N VAL A 54 11.34 -5.98 -1.82
CA VAL A 54 12.69 -5.71 -1.31
C VAL A 54 13.24 -6.90 -0.49
N LEU A 55 12.41 -7.50 0.36
CA LEU A 55 12.79 -8.67 1.16
C LEU A 55 13.14 -9.88 0.29
N ARG A 56 12.41 -10.09 -0.80
CA ARG A 56 12.73 -11.15 -1.80
C ARG A 56 14.08 -10.91 -2.47
N LEU A 57 14.48 -9.66 -2.67
CA LEU A 57 15.78 -9.30 -3.27
C LEU A 57 16.96 -9.41 -2.29
N SER A 58 16.71 -9.62 -0.99
CA SER A 58 17.77 -9.68 0.03
C SER A 58 18.67 -10.93 -0.07
N GLY A 59 18.23 -11.97 -0.78
CA GLY A 59 19.01 -13.20 -0.99
C GLY A 59 19.13 -14.13 0.23
N GLN A 60 18.52 -13.77 1.36
CA GLN A 60 18.51 -14.59 2.58
C GLN A 60 17.21 -15.41 2.64
N GLU A 61 17.31 -16.73 2.76
CA GLU A 61 16.17 -17.65 2.63
C GLU A 61 14.98 -17.31 3.55
N VAL A 62 15.26 -16.93 4.80
CA VAL A 62 14.24 -16.53 5.78
C VAL A 62 13.48 -15.27 5.32
N PHE A 63 14.20 -14.28 4.79
CA PHE A 63 13.58 -13.03 4.32
C PHE A 63 12.87 -13.21 2.98
N ILE A 64 13.29 -14.16 2.15
CA ILE A 64 12.57 -14.50 0.93
C ILE A 64 11.17 -15.03 1.27
N GLY A 65 11.06 -15.96 2.24
CA GLY A 65 9.76 -16.49 2.68
C GLY A 65 8.83 -15.40 3.23
N ILE A 66 9.35 -14.51 4.08
CA ILE A 66 8.60 -13.36 4.60
C ILE A 66 8.22 -12.41 3.46
N GLY A 67 9.14 -12.20 2.51
CA GLY A 67 8.92 -11.37 1.33
C GLY A 67 7.78 -11.90 0.46
N PHE A 68 7.70 -13.22 0.23
CA PHE A 68 6.58 -13.87 -0.46
C PHE A 68 5.25 -13.63 0.25
N PHE A 69 5.21 -13.92 1.55
CA PHE A 69 4.01 -13.70 2.38
C PHE A 69 3.53 -12.24 2.32
N LEU A 70 4.44 -11.27 2.41
CA LEU A 70 4.09 -9.84 2.46
C LEU A 70 3.49 -9.34 1.14
N THR A 71 4.03 -9.79 0.01
CA THR A 71 3.44 -9.53 -1.32
C THR A 71 2.09 -10.21 -1.51
N ASP A 72 1.90 -11.46 -1.09
CA ASP A 72 0.61 -12.14 -1.21
C ASP A 72 -0.45 -11.46 -0.34
N LEU A 73 -0.05 -11.01 0.85
CA LEU A 73 -0.89 -10.20 1.73
C LEU A 73 -1.31 -8.87 1.05
N SER A 74 -0.40 -8.22 0.32
CA SER A 74 -0.72 -6.98 -0.42
C SER A 74 -1.75 -7.19 -1.54
N PHE A 75 -1.70 -8.34 -2.22
CA PHE A 75 -2.71 -8.71 -3.20
C PHE A 75 -4.06 -8.99 -2.55
N LEU A 76 -4.07 -9.76 -1.46
CA LEU A 76 -5.29 -10.03 -0.69
C LEU A 76 -5.95 -8.73 -0.21
N LEU A 77 -5.16 -7.78 0.29
CA LEU A 77 -5.66 -6.49 0.75
C LEU A 77 -6.30 -5.69 -0.38
N SER A 78 -5.72 -5.74 -1.59
CA SER A 78 -6.25 -5.07 -2.78
C SER A 78 -7.59 -5.65 -3.22
N TYR A 79 -7.70 -6.99 -3.26
CA TYR A 79 -8.97 -7.67 -3.58
C TYR A 79 -10.04 -7.36 -2.54
N LEU A 80 -9.69 -7.32 -1.26
CA LEU A 80 -10.61 -6.96 -0.19
C LEU A 80 -11.12 -5.53 -0.34
N MET A 81 -10.25 -4.57 -0.70
CA MET A 81 -10.66 -3.19 -0.97
C MET A 81 -11.66 -3.10 -2.11
N ILE A 82 -11.42 -3.82 -3.21
CA ILE A 82 -12.34 -3.84 -4.36
C ILE A 82 -13.68 -4.47 -3.97
N ALA A 83 -13.67 -5.58 -3.22
CA ALA A 83 -14.89 -6.24 -2.76
C ALA A 83 -15.72 -5.33 -1.85
N VAL A 84 -15.07 -4.67 -0.89
CA VAL A 84 -15.72 -3.71 0.02
C VAL A 84 -16.29 -2.51 -0.76
N ALA A 85 -15.53 -1.96 -1.72
CA ALA A 85 -16.03 -0.89 -2.58
C ALA A 85 -17.25 -1.33 -3.40
N GLY A 86 -17.24 -2.57 -3.90
CA GLY A 86 -18.37 -3.20 -4.58
C GLY A 86 -19.61 -3.30 -3.69
N LEU A 87 -19.46 -3.82 -2.47
CA LEU A 87 -20.56 -3.94 -1.50
C LEU A 87 -21.13 -2.56 -1.12
N PHE A 88 -20.28 -1.55 -0.86
CA PHE A 88 -20.75 -0.19 -0.60
C PHE A 88 -21.44 0.43 -1.82
N GLY A 89 -20.93 0.16 -3.04
CA GLY A 89 -21.58 0.56 -4.28
C GLY A 89 -22.97 -0.07 -4.40
N GLN A 90 -23.09 -1.37 -4.15
CA GLN A 90 -24.37 -2.06 -4.12
C GLN A 90 -25.32 -1.45 -3.07
N VAL A 91 -24.90 -1.32 -1.81
CA VAL A 91 -25.76 -0.74 -0.76
C VAL A 91 -26.22 0.70 -1.08
N LYS A 92 -25.36 1.52 -1.71
CA LYS A 92 -25.67 2.92 -2.04
C LYS A 92 -26.57 3.05 -3.27
N TYR A 93 -26.34 2.28 -4.32
CA TYR A 93 -27.01 2.44 -5.62
C TYR A 93 -28.13 1.41 -5.86
N TRP A 94 -28.20 0.33 -5.08
CA TRP A 94 -29.26 -0.69 -5.18
C TRP A 94 -30.52 -0.33 -4.37
N LYS A 95 -30.64 0.90 -3.84
CA LYS A 95 -31.88 1.38 -3.20
C LYS A 95 -33.07 1.62 -4.15
N CYS A 96 -32.99 1.20 -5.41
CA CYS A 96 -34.08 1.41 -6.38
C CYS A 96 -34.46 0.11 -7.12
N ARG A 97 -35.05 -0.87 -6.42
CA ARG A 97 -36.19 -1.69 -6.90
C ARG A 97 -36.56 -2.73 -5.84
N ILE A 98 -37.49 -2.38 -4.96
CA ILE A 98 -38.60 -3.20 -4.45
C ILE A 98 -39.72 -2.20 -4.16
#